data_AF-A0A2V5QZP2-F1
#
_entry.id   AF-A0A2V5QZP2-F1
#
_cell.length_a   1.000
_cell.length_b   1.000
_cell.length_c   1.000
_cell.angle_alpha   90.00
_cell.angle_beta   90.00
_cell.angle_gamma   90.00
#
_symmetry.space_group_name_H-M   'P 1'
#
loop_
_entity.id
_entity.type
_entity.pdbx_description
1 polymer ?
#
loop_
_entity_poly.entity_id
_entity_poly.type
_entity_poly.pdbx_seq_one_letter_code
_entity_poly.pdbx_strand_id
1 'polypeptide(L)'
;TRLASTDPIVKDQTVARVEEIEPHPEIMEARRRVNFDYGKFDYVIHDGKPILLDANKTTGADRIRTPELNARRRRRANGIYSYFT
;
A
#
# COMPACT_ATOMS: atom_id res chain seq x y z
N THR A 1 -1.29 -6.00 -3.82
CA THR A 1 -0.16 -6.86 -4.24
C THR A 1 0.25 -7.77 -3.11
N ARG A 2 0.46 -9.05 -3.41
CA ARG A 2 1.05 -10.04 -2.52
C ARG A 2 2.52 -10.21 -2.89
N LEU A 3 3.39 -10.15 -1.89
CA LEU A 3 4.83 -10.39 -2.02
C LEU A 3 5.14 -11.75 -1.41
N ALA A 4 5.98 -12.53 -2.09
CA ALA A 4 6.48 -13.81 -1.57
C ALA A 4 8.00 -13.83 -1.59
N SER A 5 8.59 -14.53 -0.61
CA SER A 5 10.02 -14.75 -0.46
C SER A 5 10.29 -16.21 -0.12
N THR A 6 11.50 -16.68 -0.38
CA THR A 6 12.01 -17.95 0.15
C THR A 6 12.41 -17.82 1.63
N ASP A 7 12.59 -16.59 2.11
CA ASP A 7 12.96 -16.31 3.49
C ASP A 7 11.71 -16.28 4.38
N PRO A 8 11.80 -16.71 5.66
CA PRO A 8 10.67 -16.67 6.59
C PRO A 8 10.09 -15.27 6.85
N ILE A 9 10.89 -14.22 6.64
CA ILE A 9 10.49 -12.82 6.79
C ILE A 9 10.60 -12.13 5.44
N VAL A 10 9.46 -11.75 4.88
CA VAL A 10 9.40 -11.03 3.61
C VAL A 10 9.88 -9.59 3.81
N LYS A 11 10.96 -9.21 3.13
CA LYS A 11 11.47 -7.83 3.07
C LYS A 11 11.57 -7.41 1.60
N ASP A 12 11.62 -6.10 1.35
CA ASP A 12 11.73 -5.56 -0.03
C ASP A 12 12.93 -6.16 -0.79
N GLN A 13 14.05 -6.40 -0.09
CA GLN A 13 15.25 -7.00 -0.70
C GLN A 13 15.11 -8.50 -1.00
N THR A 14 14.19 -9.20 -0.35
CA THR A 14 14.07 -10.67 -0.42
C THR A 14 12.86 -11.10 -1.25
N VAL A 15 12.12 -10.17 -1.85
CA VAL A 15 10.98 -10.46 -2.71
C VAL A 15 11.43 -11.29 -3.92
N ALA A 16 10.89 -12.52 -4.00
CA ALA A 16 11.11 -13.45 -5.10
C ALA A 16 9.94 -13.46 -6.10
N ARG A 17 8.72 -13.10 -5.65
CA ARG A 17 7.53 -13.02 -6.51
C ARG A 17 6.59 -11.90 -6.07
N VAL A 18 5.99 -11.26 -7.07
CA VAL A 18 5.00 -10.18 -6.92
C VAL A 18 3.75 -10.58 -7.67
N GLU A 19 2.60 -10.53 -7.01
CA GLU A 19 1.30 -10.83 -7.62
C GLU A 19 0.30 -9.74 -7.29
N GLU A 20 -0.44 -9.26 -8.29
CA GLU A 20 -1.55 -8.35 -8.04
C GLU A 20 -2.73 -9.12 -7.45
N ILE A 21 -3.26 -8.60 -6.35
CA ILE A 21 -4.40 -9.21 -5.64
C ILE A 21 -5.32 -8.10 -5.19
N GLU A 22 -6.61 -8.42 -5.11
CA GLU A 22 -7.59 -7.55 -4.50
C GLU A 22 -7.40 -7.50 -2.97
N PRO A 23 -7.43 -6.32 -2.34
CA PRO A 23 -7.42 -6.21 -0.88
C PRO A 23 -8.68 -6.81 -0.26
N HIS A 24 -8.59 -7.22 1.02
CA HIS A 24 -9.75 -7.75 1.73
C HIS A 24 -10.90 -6.73 1.78
N PRO A 25 -12.17 -7.13 1.56
CA PRO A 25 -13.31 -6.20 1.51
C PRO A 25 -13.46 -5.29 2.75
N GLU A 26 -13.28 -5.84 3.95
CA GLU A 26 -13.33 -5.07 5.20
C GLU A 26 -12.20 -4.02 5.33
N ILE A 27 -11.02 -4.27 4.73
CA ILE A 27 -9.96 -3.25 4.67
C ILE A 27 -10.37 -2.11 3.75
N MET A 28 -11.06 -2.41 2.65
CA MET A 28 -11.62 -1.40 1.76
C MET A 28 -12.76 -0.61 2.42
N GLU A 29 -13.52 -1.23 3.31
CA GLU A 29 -14.50 -0.55 4.14
C GLU A 29 -13.84 0.37 5.18
N ALA A 30 -12.83 -0.13 5.90
CA ALA A 30 -12.07 0.67 6.85
C ALA A 30 -11.48 1.92 6.18
N ARG A 31 -10.93 1.77 4.96
CA ARG A 31 -10.44 2.90 4.15
C ARG A 31 -11.51 3.97 3.92
N ARG A 32 -12.74 3.57 3.56
CA ARG A 32 -13.86 4.50 3.36
C ARG A 32 -14.26 5.18 4.67
N ARG A 33 -14.37 4.41 5.75
CA ARG A 33 -14.80 4.89 7.08
C ARG A 33 -13.86 5.98 7.63
N VAL A 34 -12.55 5.83 7.43
CA VAL A 34 -11.56 6.80 7.91
C VAL A 34 -11.18 7.85 6.86
N ASN A 35 -11.92 7.94 5.75
CA ASN A 35 -11.67 8.84 4.62
C ASN A 35 -10.19 8.85 4.17
N PHE A 36 -9.64 7.66 3.96
CA PHE A 36 -8.22 7.47 3.67
C PHE A 36 -7.96 7.44 2.16
N ASP A 37 -7.47 8.55 1.65
CA ASP A 37 -7.25 8.83 0.23
C ASP A 37 -5.86 8.42 -0.25
N TYR A 38 -4.84 8.47 0.63
CA TYR A 38 -3.50 7.99 0.35
C TYR A 38 -2.79 7.44 1.59
N GLY A 39 -1.87 6.49 1.37
CA GLY A 39 -1.01 5.94 2.41
C GLY A 39 -0.88 4.43 2.33
N LYS A 40 -0.55 3.82 3.46
CA LYS A 40 -0.46 2.36 3.65
C LYS A 40 -1.24 1.96 4.90
N PHE A 41 -1.92 0.82 4.80
CA PHE A 41 -2.54 0.14 5.93
C PHE A 41 -1.74 -1.12 6.21
N ASP A 42 -1.30 -1.26 7.44
CA ASP A 42 -0.60 -2.45 7.91
C ASP A 42 -1.60 -3.30 8.69
N TYR A 43 -1.84 -4.52 8.21
CA TYR A 43 -2.84 -5.42 8.76
C TYR A 43 -2.40 -6.87 8.61
N VAL A 44 -2.96 -7.74 9.45
CA VAL A 44 -2.76 -9.20 9.38
C VAL A 44 -4.09 -9.90 9.15
N ILE A 45 -4.05 -11.13 8.63
CA ILE A 45 -5.21 -12.03 8.62
C ILE A 45 -5.04 -13.03 9.76
N HIS A 46 -5.99 -13.07 10.70
CA HIS A 46 -6.04 -14.03 11.80
C HIS A 46 -7.44 -14.67 11.81
N ASP A 47 -7.52 -16.00 11.81
CA ASP A 47 -8.77 -16.76 11.68
C ASP A 47 -9.67 -16.30 10.52
N GLY A 48 -9.05 -16.00 9.38
CA GLY A 48 -9.75 -15.53 8.17
C GLY A 48 -10.25 -14.09 8.25
N LYS A 49 -10.00 -13.37 9.34
CA LYS A 49 -10.43 -11.97 9.52
C LYS A 49 -9.26 -11.01 9.42
N PRO A 50 -9.43 -9.84 8.77
CA PRO A 50 -8.41 -8.81 8.77
C PRO A 50 -8.39 -8.04 10.09
N ILE A 51 -7.20 -7.84 10.65
CA ILE A 51 -6.96 -7.01 11.82
C ILE A 51 -6.06 -5.86 11.40
N LEU A 52 -6.63 -4.65 11.30
CA LEU A 52 -5.89 -3.42 11.01
C LEU A 52 -5.06 -3.01 12.22
N LEU A 53 -3.75 -2.88 12.04
CA LEU A 53 -2.79 -2.53 13.09
C LEU A 53 -2.38 -1.06 13.00
N ASP A 54 -2.14 -0.56 11.79
CA ASP A 54 -1.66 0.80 11.56
C ASP A 54 -2.19 1.39 10.24
N ALA A 55 -2.36 2.71 10.20
CA ALA A 55 -2.87 3.48 9.08
C ALA A 55 -2.03 4.74 8.86
N ASN A 56 -1.07 4.66 7.94
CA ASN A 56 -0.02 5.65 7.74
C ASN A 56 -0.18 6.46 6.46
N LYS A 57 -0.38 7.78 6.55
CA LYS A 57 -0.36 8.69 5.38
C LYS A 57 1.06 8.85 4.83
N THR A 58 1.47 7.90 3.99
CA THR A 58 2.82 7.83 3.41
C THR A 58 2.78 7.93 1.89
N THR A 59 3.79 8.60 1.32
CA THR A 59 3.97 8.70 -0.14
C THR A 59 4.58 7.42 -0.76
N GLY A 60 5.23 6.59 0.08
CA GLY A 60 5.84 5.31 -0.26
C GLY A 60 7.20 5.45 -0.94
N ALA A 61 8.22 4.72 -0.45
CA ALA A 61 9.60 4.78 -0.92
C ALA A 61 10.10 3.47 -1.56
N ASP A 62 9.18 2.56 -1.89
CA ASP A 62 9.50 1.20 -2.34
C ASP A 62 10.28 1.21 -3.66
N ARG A 63 11.21 0.25 -3.85
CA ARG A 63 12.08 0.14 -5.04
C ARG A 63 11.31 -0.34 -6.28
N ILE A 64 10.14 -0.94 -6.08
CA ILE A 64 9.25 -1.38 -7.16
C ILE A 64 8.81 -0.16 -7.98
N ARG A 65 8.93 -0.27 -9.31
CA ARG A 65 8.50 0.76 -10.26
C ARG A 65 7.55 0.14 -11.27
N THR A 66 6.28 0.51 -11.18
CA THR A 66 5.28 0.25 -12.24
C THR A 66 4.81 1.58 -12.85
N PRO A 67 4.35 1.61 -14.10
CA PRO A 67 3.77 2.81 -14.71
C PRO A 67 2.66 3.44 -13.86
N GLU A 68 1.77 2.61 -13.29
CA GLU A 68 0.62 3.03 -12.48
C GLU A 68 1.09 3.68 -11.17
N LEU A 69 2.07 3.07 -10.51
CA LEU A 69 2.65 3.62 -9.29
C LEU A 69 3.32 4.98 -9.56
N ASN A 70 4.07 5.09 -10.65
CA ASN A 70 4.70 6.33 -11.05
C ASN A 70 3.67 7.43 -11.39
N ALA A 71 2.57 7.07 -12.06
CA ALA A 71 1.48 8.00 -12.35
C ALA A 71 0.81 8.52 -11.06
N ARG A 72 0.56 7.63 -10.08
CA ARG A 72 0.03 8.02 -8.76
C ARG A 72 0.99 8.94 -8.01
N ARG A 73 2.29 8.63 -8.00
CA ARG A 73 3.33 9.50 -7.41
C ARG A 73 3.34 10.89 -8.06
N ARG A 74 3.28 10.97 -9.39
CA ARG A 74 3.23 12.23 -10.13
C ARG A 74 1.98 13.05 -9.81
N ARG A 75 0.80 12.42 -9.74
CA ARG A 75 -0.43 13.12 -9.33
C ARG A 75 -0.29 13.78 -7.96
N ARG A 76 0.26 13.06 -6.97
CA ARG A 76 0.48 13.60 -5.63
C ARG A 76 1.49 14.75 -5.64
N ALA A 77 2.60 14.58 -6.36
CA ALA A 77 3.61 15.64 -6.51
C ALA A 77 3.00 16.91 -7.09
N ASN A 78 2.21 16.80 -8.17
CA ASN A 78 1.51 17.95 -8.77
C ASN A 78 0.58 18.66 -7.78
N GLY A 79 -0.16 17.91 -6.95
CA GLY A 79 -1.02 18.50 -5.92
C GLY A 79 -0.25 19.23 -4.81
N ILE A 80 0.95 18.75 -4.45
CA ILE A 80 1.84 19.46 -3.53
C ILE A 80 2.35 20.74 -4.18
N TYR A 81 2.82 20.67 -5.42
CA TYR A 81 3.32 21.85 -6.13
C TYR A 81 2.23 22.92 -6.34
N SER A 82 0.98 22.52 -6.61
CA SER A 82 -0.12 23.46 -6.78
C SER A 82 -0.51 24.22 -5.51
N TYR A 83 -0.08 23.76 -4.33
CA TYR A 83 -0.27 24.53 -3.09
C TYR A 83 0.68 25.73 -3.01
N PHE A 84 1.82 25.67 -3.70
CA PHE A 84 2.86 26.70 -3.65
C PHE A 84 2.78 27.71 -4.80
N THR A 85 1.81 27.56 -5.70
CA THR A 85 1.57 28.43 -6.88
C THR A 85 0.17 28.99 -6.84
#